data_AF-A0A176S7Z6-F1
#
_entry.id   AF-A0A176S7Z6-F1
#
_cell.length_a   1.000
_cell.length_b   1.000
_cell.length_c   1.000
_cell.angle_alpha   90.00
_cell.angle_beta   90.00
_cell.angle_gamma   90.00
#
_symmetry.space_group_name_H-M   'P 1'
#
loop_
_entity.id
_entity.type
_entity.pdbx_description
1 polymer ?
#
loop_
_entity_poly.entity_id
_entity_poly.type
_entity_poly.pdbx_seq_one_letter_code
_entity_poly.pdbx_strand_id
1 'polypeptide(L)'
;MFENTNLFAACKGGTQTNLFGSKTRHPDQRRYLPPIKKNRSCGEAKDDEVMDDEIIKPSELPISPVLFSITRKPPNGITNKVKVGALKVNEKACRQAGIDPKKVAATIDTFNLNCERLCLARKTVLEKLEEDFELELANLGENPSDKEIKSVLEKMAEYFLAVNQDGTLPAFFTTIRVFFFLLLSLYWHNSLKIGYKFYVSNVFLCYIYALKI
;
A
#
# COMPACT_ATOMS: atom_id res chain seq x y z
N MET A 1 -10.34 -12.10 -18.25
CA MET A 1 -9.06 -11.39 -18.10
C MET A 1 -9.01 -10.92 -16.66
N PHE A 2 -8.06 -11.41 -15.86
CA PHE A 2 -7.96 -11.04 -14.44
C PHE A 2 -7.41 -9.62 -14.33
N GLU A 3 -8.21 -8.69 -13.82
CA GLU A 3 -7.81 -7.29 -13.68
C GLU A 3 -7.03 -7.14 -12.35
N ASN A 4 -5.71 -7.06 -12.49
CA ASN A 4 -4.74 -7.11 -11.39
C ASN A 4 -4.57 -5.78 -10.63
N THR A 5 -5.48 -4.82 -10.82
CA THR A 5 -5.40 -3.44 -10.30
C THR A 5 -5.57 -3.36 -8.78
N ASN A 6 -5.96 -4.47 -8.15
CA ASN A 6 -6.12 -4.59 -6.71
C ASN A 6 -5.31 -5.73 -6.09
N LEU A 7 -4.11 -6.02 -6.59
CA LEU A 7 -3.14 -6.97 -6.00
C LEU A 7 -2.61 -6.50 -4.63
N PHE A 8 -3.50 -6.41 -3.64
CA PHE A 8 -3.22 -6.00 -2.26
C PHE A 8 -2.75 -7.19 -1.42
N ALA A 9 -1.59 -7.73 -1.78
CA ALA A 9 -0.68 -8.44 -0.87
C ALA A 9 0.57 -8.92 -1.64
N ALA A 10 1.13 -8.11 -2.54
CA ALA A 10 2.45 -8.40 -3.09
C ALA A 10 3.48 -8.28 -1.95
N CYS A 11 3.62 -9.33 -1.15
CA CYS A 11 4.81 -9.60 -0.37
C CYS A 11 5.96 -9.73 -1.39
N LYS A 12 7.15 -9.25 -1.02
CA LYS A 12 8.37 -9.18 -1.85
C LYS A 12 8.92 -10.56 -2.32
N GLY A 13 8.08 -11.55 -2.61
CA GLY A 13 8.43 -12.95 -2.78
C GLY A 13 8.68 -13.67 -1.44
N GLY A 14 8.73 -15.00 -1.50
CA GLY A 14 8.84 -15.90 -0.34
C GLY A 14 10.02 -15.65 0.58
N THR A 15 10.02 -16.31 1.73
CA THR A 15 11.02 -16.18 2.81
C THR A 15 12.26 -17.03 2.51
N GLN A 16 12.60 -17.18 1.23
CA GLN A 16 13.67 -18.04 0.78
C GLN A 16 15.03 -17.53 1.27
N THR A 17 15.73 -18.37 2.02
CA THR A 17 17.14 -18.18 2.44
C THR A 17 18.12 -18.33 1.29
N ASN A 18 17.70 -19.02 0.23
CA ASN A 18 18.56 -19.48 -0.84
C ASN A 18 18.10 -18.79 -2.13
N LEU A 19 18.74 -17.67 -2.48
CA LEU A 19 18.66 -17.16 -3.84
C LEU A 19 19.36 -18.18 -4.76
N PHE A 20 18.59 -18.81 -5.66
CA PHE A 20 19.12 -19.67 -6.73
C PHE A 20 19.90 -20.92 -6.26
N GLY A 21 19.35 -21.70 -5.32
CA GLY A 21 19.90 -23.03 -4.98
C GLY A 21 21.25 -23.04 -4.27
N SER A 22 21.89 -21.88 -4.08
CA SER A 22 23.12 -21.74 -3.29
C SER A 22 22.79 -21.12 -1.92
N LYS A 23 23.40 -21.66 -0.85
CA LYS A 23 23.33 -21.02 0.48
C LYS A 23 24.07 -19.70 0.38
N THR A 24 23.37 -18.60 0.17
CA THR A 24 24.00 -17.27 0.16
C THR A 24 24.50 -16.96 1.57
N ARG A 25 25.80 -16.64 1.70
CA ARG A 25 26.44 -16.24 2.96
C ARG A 25 25.81 -14.99 3.61
N HIS A 26 25.06 -14.21 2.82
CA HIS A 26 24.39 -12.98 3.21
C HIS A 26 22.89 -13.06 2.87
N PRO A 27 22.03 -13.48 3.80
CA PRO A 27 20.59 -13.47 3.56
C PRO A 27 20.09 -12.02 3.40
N ASP A 28 19.32 -11.73 2.35
CA ASP A 28 18.65 -10.42 2.18
C ASP A 28 17.65 -10.24 3.31
N GLN A 29 17.96 -9.38 4.28
CA GLN A 29 17.11 -9.13 5.45
C GLN A 29 15.69 -8.64 5.08
N ARG A 30 15.52 -8.12 3.86
CA ARG A 30 14.21 -7.71 3.32
C ARG A 30 13.36 -8.90 2.84
N ARG A 31 13.97 -10.06 2.61
CA ARG A 31 13.31 -11.33 2.25
C ARG A 31 13.32 -12.33 3.41
N TYR A 32 14.30 -12.23 4.30
CA TYR A 32 14.55 -13.18 5.38
C TYR A 32 14.79 -12.46 6.71
N LEU A 33 13.98 -12.71 7.75
CA LEU A 33 14.19 -12.15 9.08
C LEU A 33 13.97 -13.22 10.16
N PRO A 34 14.99 -13.58 10.97
CA PRO A 34 14.81 -14.47 12.11
C PRO A 34 13.88 -13.88 13.17
N PRO A 35 13.09 -14.70 13.89
CA PRO A 35 12.90 -16.14 13.67
C PRO A 35 11.98 -16.42 12.48
N ILE A 36 12.37 -17.38 11.64
CA ILE A 36 11.78 -17.59 10.31
C ILE A 36 10.32 -17.94 10.33
N LYS A 37 9.92 -18.84 11.24
CA LYS A 37 8.51 -19.20 11.40
C LYS A 37 7.61 -17.98 11.65
N LYS A 38 8.09 -16.95 12.35
CA LYS A 38 7.30 -15.73 12.63
C LYS A 38 7.28 -14.72 11.48
N ASN A 39 8.18 -14.86 10.51
CA ASN A 39 8.34 -13.93 9.38
C ASN A 39 7.97 -14.55 8.01
N ARG A 40 7.42 -15.77 8.01
CA ARG A 40 6.71 -16.35 6.86
C ARG A 40 5.45 -15.54 6.56
N SER A 41 5.12 -15.39 5.29
CA SER A 41 3.95 -14.64 4.82
C SER A 41 3.43 -15.25 3.52
N CYS A 42 2.20 -14.91 3.12
CA CYS A 42 1.60 -15.38 1.87
C CYS A 42 1.52 -16.92 1.84
N GLY A 43 1.90 -17.57 0.73
CA GLY A 43 1.83 -19.03 0.58
C GLY A 43 2.57 -19.81 1.67
N GLU A 44 3.73 -19.33 2.14
CA GLU A 44 4.48 -20.02 3.21
C GLU A 44 3.82 -19.91 4.60
N ALA A 45 2.93 -18.94 4.81
CA ALA A 45 2.16 -18.82 6.05
C ALA A 45 0.86 -19.63 5.98
N LYS A 46 0.23 -19.66 4.80
CA LYS A 46 -0.98 -20.44 4.53
C LYS A 46 -0.72 -21.96 4.51
N ASP A 47 0.50 -22.38 4.12
CA ASP A 47 0.87 -23.79 3.97
C ASP A 47 -0.16 -24.52 3.07
N ASP A 48 -0.62 -25.72 3.45
CA ASP A 48 -1.60 -26.52 2.70
C ASP A 48 -3.07 -26.24 3.08
N GLU A 49 -3.35 -25.21 3.88
CA GLU A 49 -4.72 -24.94 4.35
C GLU A 49 -5.62 -24.38 3.23
N VAL A 50 -6.80 -24.99 3.02
CA VAL A 50 -7.81 -24.49 2.06
C VAL A 50 -8.78 -23.58 2.81
N MET A 51 -8.84 -22.30 2.42
CA MET A 51 -9.51 -21.24 3.19
C MET A 51 -10.48 -20.42 2.35
N ASP A 52 -11.07 -21.03 1.31
CA ASP A 52 -11.77 -20.33 0.23
C ASP A 52 -12.94 -19.44 0.69
N ASP A 53 -13.51 -19.69 1.86
CA ASP A 53 -14.63 -18.90 2.40
C ASP A 53 -14.23 -17.93 3.53
N GLU A 54 -13.03 -18.06 4.07
CA GLU A 54 -12.57 -17.34 5.27
C GLU A 54 -11.78 -16.07 4.93
N ILE A 55 -11.09 -16.07 3.78
CA ILE A 55 -10.28 -14.95 3.29
C ILE A 55 -10.91 -14.32 2.05
N ILE A 56 -10.43 -13.13 1.70
CA ILE A 56 -10.83 -12.46 0.46
C ILE A 56 -9.98 -12.99 -0.68
N LYS A 57 -10.64 -13.45 -1.74
CA LYS A 57 -9.94 -13.84 -2.97
C LYS A 57 -9.51 -12.61 -3.75
N PRO A 58 -8.36 -12.64 -4.45
CA PRO A 58 -7.96 -11.53 -5.31
C PRO A 58 -9.04 -11.10 -6.31
N SER A 59 -9.87 -12.02 -6.80
CA SER A 59 -11.00 -11.74 -7.70
C SER A 59 -12.18 -11.02 -7.05
N GLU A 60 -12.26 -11.00 -5.72
CA GLU A 60 -13.33 -10.34 -4.95
C GLU A 60 -12.94 -8.92 -4.51
N LEU A 61 -11.69 -8.51 -4.78
CA LEU A 61 -11.16 -7.23 -4.35
C LEU A 61 -11.67 -6.09 -5.26
N PRO A 62 -12.35 -5.07 -4.71
CA PRO A 62 -12.97 -4.01 -5.51
C PRO A 62 -11.94 -2.95 -5.91
N ILE A 63 -11.91 -2.55 -7.18
CA ILE A 63 -10.96 -1.53 -7.67
C ILE A 63 -10.96 -0.27 -6.79
N SER A 64 -12.12 0.11 -6.26
CA SER A 64 -12.33 1.14 -5.24
C SER A 64 -13.61 0.80 -4.46
N PRO A 65 -13.71 1.10 -3.14
CA PRO A 65 -12.72 1.75 -2.28
C PRO A 65 -11.61 0.81 -1.78
N VAL A 66 -10.48 1.37 -1.36
CA VAL A 66 -9.35 0.59 -0.82
C VAL A 66 -9.72 0.01 0.56
N LEU A 67 -9.77 -1.32 0.64
CA LEU A 67 -10.19 -2.06 1.85
C LEU A 67 -9.15 -2.05 2.98
N PHE A 68 -7.91 -1.74 2.65
CA PHE A 68 -6.79 -1.73 3.59
C PHE A 68 -6.34 -0.29 3.87
N SER A 69 -5.91 -0.05 5.10
CA SER A 69 -5.18 1.15 5.51
C SER A 69 -3.83 0.74 6.08
N ILE A 70 -2.92 1.69 6.22
CA ILE A 70 -1.57 1.43 6.75
C ILE A 70 -1.31 2.33 7.94
N THR A 71 -0.74 1.74 8.97
CA THR A 71 -0.32 2.46 10.16
C THR A 71 0.87 3.35 9.83
N ARG A 72 0.67 4.68 9.87
CA ARG A 72 1.73 5.68 9.66
C ARG A 72 2.32 6.14 10.99
N LYS A 73 3.47 6.82 10.92
CA LYS A 73 4.07 7.49 12.07
C LYS A 73 3.12 8.58 12.57
N PRO A 74 2.84 8.68 13.89
CA PRO A 74 2.04 9.77 14.42
C PRO A 74 2.79 11.10 14.27
N PRO A 75 2.08 12.23 14.07
CA PRO A 75 2.70 13.57 13.88
C PRO A 75 3.66 13.96 15.02
N ASN A 76 3.39 13.49 16.25
CA ASN A 76 4.13 13.87 17.44
C ASN A 76 5.13 12.81 17.92
N GLY A 77 5.49 11.84 17.07
CA GLY A 77 6.65 10.96 17.30
C GLY A 77 6.60 9.97 18.48
N ILE A 78 5.50 9.88 19.25
CA ILE A 78 5.41 8.91 20.36
C ILE A 78 5.14 7.50 19.79
N THR A 79 6.19 6.68 19.76
CA THR A 79 6.27 5.43 18.98
C THR A 79 6.30 4.14 19.82
N ASN A 80 6.00 4.16 21.12
CA ASN A 80 6.23 2.96 21.94
C ASN A 80 5.14 1.87 21.81
N LYS A 81 4.04 2.11 21.11
CA LYS A 81 2.94 1.11 20.95
C LYS A 81 2.42 0.92 19.51
N VAL A 82 2.98 1.61 18.53
CA VAL A 82 2.42 1.64 17.16
C VAL A 82 3.37 0.96 16.18
N LYS A 83 2.95 -0.18 15.61
CA LYS A 83 3.70 -0.88 14.56
C LYS A 83 3.52 -0.17 13.21
N VAL A 84 4.37 0.80 12.92
CA VAL A 84 4.39 1.52 11.64
C VAL A 84 4.55 0.53 10.48
N GLY A 85 3.84 0.76 9.37
CA GLY A 85 3.82 -0.15 8.23
C GLY A 85 2.92 -1.38 8.41
N ALA A 86 2.20 -1.52 9.52
CA ALA A 86 1.17 -2.55 9.67
C ALA A 86 -0.10 -2.20 8.89
N LEU A 87 -0.60 -3.15 8.10
CA LEU A 87 -1.92 -3.11 7.47
C LEU A 87 -3.01 -3.13 8.55
N LYS A 88 -4.09 -2.41 8.28
CA LYS A 88 -5.31 -2.36 9.08
C LYS A 88 -6.52 -2.44 8.16
N VAL A 89 -7.62 -2.97 8.67
CA VAL A 89 -8.88 -2.99 7.93
C VAL A 89 -9.46 -1.57 7.87
N ASN A 90 -9.81 -1.12 6.67
CA ASN A 90 -10.60 0.10 6.49
C ASN A 90 -12.08 -0.26 6.51
N GLU A 91 -12.66 -0.39 7.69
CA GLU A 91 -14.03 -0.90 7.84
C GLU A 91 -15.07 -0.06 7.08
N LYS A 92 -14.85 1.25 6.94
CA LYS A 92 -15.74 2.12 6.18
C LYS A 92 -15.73 1.74 4.70
N ALA A 93 -14.54 1.55 4.12
CA ALA A 93 -14.41 1.08 2.73
C ALA A 93 -14.98 -0.33 2.55
N CYS A 94 -14.80 -1.21 3.52
CA CYS A 94 -15.36 -2.56 3.49
C CYS A 94 -16.89 -2.53 3.44
N ARG A 95 -17.53 -1.78 4.35
CA ARG A 95 -18.98 -1.59 4.35
C ARG A 95 -19.49 -0.95 3.05
N GLN A 96 -18.76 0.02 2.49
CA GLN A 96 -19.09 0.65 1.20
C GLN A 96 -19.00 -0.34 0.03
N ALA A 97 -18.05 -1.27 0.06
CA ALA A 97 -17.88 -2.30 -0.95
C ALA A 97 -18.79 -3.53 -0.76
N GLY A 98 -19.59 -3.59 0.31
CA GLY A 98 -20.37 -4.77 0.66
C GLY A 98 -19.52 -5.97 1.10
N ILE A 99 -18.29 -5.73 1.56
CA ILE A 99 -17.34 -6.76 1.99
C ILE A 99 -17.28 -6.78 3.51
N ASP A 100 -17.35 -7.98 4.09
CA ASP A 100 -17.23 -8.16 5.54
C ASP A 100 -15.81 -7.76 6.01
N PRO A 101 -15.67 -6.74 6.89
CA PRO A 101 -14.39 -6.36 7.47
C PRO A 101 -13.64 -7.54 8.14
N LYS A 102 -14.36 -8.55 8.64
CA LYS A 102 -13.76 -9.73 9.26
C LYS A 102 -12.99 -10.58 8.27
N LYS A 103 -13.47 -10.71 7.03
CA LYS A 103 -12.72 -11.42 5.98
C LYS A 103 -11.42 -10.69 5.62
N VAL A 104 -11.44 -9.36 5.63
CA VAL A 104 -10.22 -8.55 5.43
C VAL A 104 -9.24 -8.77 6.57
N ALA A 105 -9.72 -8.78 7.82
CA ALA A 105 -8.89 -9.07 9.00
C ALA A 105 -8.29 -10.47 8.93
N ALA A 106 -9.12 -11.48 8.66
CA ALA A 106 -8.67 -12.87 8.47
C ALA A 106 -7.61 -12.97 7.38
N THR A 107 -7.79 -12.28 6.26
CA THR A 107 -6.78 -12.23 5.17
C THR A 107 -5.43 -11.69 5.67
N ILE A 108 -5.42 -10.65 6.51
CA ILE A 108 -4.18 -10.10 7.08
C ILE A 108 -3.50 -11.13 7.99
N ASP A 109 -4.27 -11.81 8.83
CA ASP A 109 -3.76 -12.72 9.85
C ASP A 109 -3.29 -14.04 9.24
N THR A 110 -4.12 -14.68 8.42
CA THR A 110 -3.83 -15.93 7.69
C THR A 110 -2.55 -15.84 6.89
N PHE A 111 -2.40 -14.79 6.09
CA PHE A 111 -1.21 -14.63 5.26
C PHE A 111 -0.05 -13.97 6.02
N ASN A 112 -0.20 -13.73 7.33
CA ASN A 112 0.76 -13.04 8.19
C ASN A 112 1.32 -11.77 7.52
N LEU A 113 0.43 -10.97 6.92
CA LEU A 113 0.78 -9.78 6.13
C LEU A 113 1.38 -8.65 6.99
N ASN A 114 1.25 -8.78 8.31
CA ASN A 114 1.80 -7.90 9.33
C ASN A 114 3.01 -8.51 10.05
N CYS A 115 3.68 -9.50 9.47
CA CYS A 115 4.96 -9.96 10.00
C CYS A 115 5.98 -8.80 10.07
N GLU A 116 6.96 -8.91 10.98
CA GLU A 116 7.90 -7.82 11.26
C GLU A 116 8.65 -7.35 10.01
N ARG A 117 9.13 -8.29 9.20
CA ARG A 117 9.80 -8.01 7.93
C ARG A 117 8.96 -7.16 6.98
N LEU A 118 7.68 -7.49 6.79
CA LEU A 118 6.80 -6.75 5.89
C LEU A 118 6.44 -5.38 6.46
N CYS A 119 6.23 -5.27 7.77
CA CYS A 119 6.03 -3.96 8.41
C CYS A 119 7.25 -3.05 8.23
N LEU A 120 8.47 -3.55 8.45
CA LEU A 120 9.69 -2.79 8.23
C LEU A 120 9.84 -2.37 6.77
N ALA A 121 9.58 -3.27 5.82
CA ALA A 121 9.67 -2.94 4.40
C ALA A 121 8.64 -1.87 3.99
N ARG A 122 7.39 -1.96 4.47
CA ARG A 122 6.37 -0.92 4.24
C ARG A 122 6.76 0.41 4.90
N LYS A 123 7.32 0.36 6.11
CA LYS A 123 7.84 1.56 6.80
C LYS A 123 8.90 2.25 5.96
N THR A 124 9.90 1.53 5.46
CA THR A 124 10.95 2.10 4.61
C THR A 124 10.40 2.73 3.33
N VAL A 125 9.40 2.10 2.70
CA VAL A 125 8.72 2.68 1.53
C VAL A 125 8.01 3.98 1.90
N LEU A 126 7.29 4.02 3.02
CA LEU A 126 6.60 5.22 3.49
C LEU A 126 7.59 6.35 3.81
N GLU A 127 8.67 6.06 4.54
CA GLU A 127 9.70 7.05 4.88
C GLU A 127 10.33 7.63 3.62
N LYS A 128 10.63 6.80 2.62
CA LYS A 128 11.17 7.27 1.34
C LYS A 128 10.19 8.18 0.58
N LEU A 129 8.90 7.82 0.54
CA LEU A 129 7.88 8.65 -0.09
C LEU A 129 7.68 9.98 0.64
N GLU A 130 7.78 9.98 1.98
CA GLU A 130 7.73 11.19 2.80
C GLU A 130 8.94 12.10 2.49
N GLU A 131 10.16 11.56 2.49
CA GLU A 131 11.38 12.29 2.12
C GLU A 131 11.31 12.88 0.70
N ASP A 132 10.88 12.09 -0.29
CA ASP A 132 10.76 12.58 -1.67
C ASP A 132 9.69 13.66 -1.81
N PHE A 133 8.60 13.56 -1.06
CA PHE A 133 7.56 14.58 -1.05
C PHE A 133 8.05 15.88 -0.40
N GLU A 134 8.78 15.80 0.72
CA GLU A 134 9.39 16.96 1.37
C GLU A 134 10.40 17.68 0.46
N LEU A 135 11.18 16.93 -0.33
CA LEU A 135 12.10 17.50 -1.33
C LEU A 135 11.34 18.21 -2.45
N GLU A 136 10.29 17.61 -3.01
CA GLU A 136 9.48 18.25 -4.04
C GLU A 136 8.76 19.51 -3.50
N LEU A 137 8.29 19.48 -2.24
CA LEU A 137 7.71 20.66 -1.58
C LEU A 137 8.74 21.78 -1.40
N ALA A 138 9.97 21.45 -0.99
CA ALA A 138 11.04 22.44 -0.85
C ALA A 138 11.37 23.13 -2.19
N ASN A 139 11.27 22.40 -3.31
CA ASN A 139 11.49 22.94 -4.65
C ASN A 139 10.39 23.92 -5.11
N LEU A 140 9.21 23.91 -4.50
CA LEU A 140 8.15 24.88 -4.79
C LEU A 140 8.38 26.25 -4.13
N GLY A 141 9.31 26.34 -3.17
CA GLY A 141 9.59 27.57 -2.42
C GLY A 141 8.68 27.77 -1.20
N GLU A 142 8.67 28.99 -0.67
CA GLU A 142 7.91 29.31 0.55
C GLU A 142 6.40 29.47 0.23
N ASN A 143 5.57 28.73 0.96
CA ASN A 143 4.09 28.75 0.86
C ASN A 143 3.52 28.33 -0.51
N PRO A 144 3.75 27.10 -0.97
CA PRO A 144 3.14 26.59 -2.19
C PRO A 144 1.61 26.58 -2.09
N SER A 145 0.92 26.89 -3.18
CA SER A 145 -0.53 26.80 -3.25
C SER A 145 -1.02 25.35 -3.22
N ASP A 146 -2.24 25.12 -2.76
CA ASP A 146 -2.89 23.79 -2.80
C ASP A 146 -2.84 23.14 -4.19
N LYS A 147 -2.91 23.95 -5.26
CA LYS A 147 -2.85 23.48 -6.64
C LYS A 147 -1.46 22.95 -7.00
N GLU A 148 -0.40 23.63 -6.56
CA GLU A 148 0.98 23.20 -6.80
C GLU A 148 1.30 21.93 -6.00
N ILE A 149 0.91 21.88 -4.73
CA ILE A 149 1.04 20.68 -3.90
C ILE A 149 0.32 19.50 -4.54
N LYS A 150 -0.92 19.71 -5.00
CA LYS A 150 -1.69 18.69 -5.71
C LYS A 150 -0.97 18.22 -6.98
N SER A 151 -0.45 19.14 -7.78
CA SER A 151 0.29 18.80 -9.01
C SER A 151 1.54 17.96 -8.71
N VAL A 152 2.26 18.26 -7.61
CA VAL A 152 3.39 17.46 -7.14
C VAL A 152 2.92 16.06 -6.75
N LEU A 153 1.86 15.95 -5.95
CA LEU A 153 1.31 14.65 -5.53
C LEU A 153 0.86 13.80 -6.72
N GLU A 154 0.21 14.40 -7.72
CA GLU A 154 -0.20 13.73 -8.95
C GLU A 154 1.01 13.23 -9.75
N LYS A 155 2.00 14.09 -9.98
CA LYS A 155 3.26 13.73 -10.67
C LYS A 155 4.02 12.61 -9.96
N MET A 156 4.13 12.70 -8.63
CA MET A 156 4.77 11.65 -7.84
C MET A 156 3.97 10.35 -7.90
N ALA A 157 2.65 10.40 -7.78
CA ALA A 157 1.81 9.21 -7.88
C ALA A 157 1.98 8.52 -9.25
N GLU A 158 1.99 9.28 -10.34
CA GLU A 158 2.25 8.76 -11.69
C GLU A 158 3.62 8.06 -11.77
N TYR A 159 4.67 8.67 -11.21
CA TYR A 159 6.00 8.09 -11.21
C TYR A 159 6.11 6.81 -10.37
N PHE A 160 5.63 6.82 -9.12
CA PHE A 160 5.79 5.71 -8.19
C PHE A 160 4.80 4.55 -8.41
N LEU A 161 3.68 4.80 -9.10
CA LEU A 161 2.70 3.77 -9.45
C LEU A 161 2.83 3.28 -10.90
N ALA A 162 3.76 3.84 -11.68
CA ALA A 162 4.04 3.39 -13.03
C ALA A 162 4.40 1.90 -13.07
N VAL A 163 3.91 1.22 -14.11
CA VAL A 163 4.31 -0.16 -14.41
C VAL A 163 5.80 -0.16 -14.75
N ASN A 164 6.53 -1.15 -14.21
CA ASN A 164 7.94 -1.34 -14.50
C ASN A 164 8.14 -1.70 -15.98
N GLN A 165 9.38 -1.54 -16.47
CA GLN A 165 9.73 -1.85 -17.87
C GLN A 165 9.42 -3.30 -18.27
N ASP A 166 9.40 -4.23 -17.31
CA ASP A 166 9.07 -5.65 -17.52
C ASP A 166 7.56 -5.95 -17.47
N GLY A 167 6.71 -4.92 -17.40
CA GLY A 167 5.26 -5.06 -17.32
C GLY A 167 4.73 -5.38 -15.91
N THR A 168 5.60 -5.46 -14.90
CA THR A 168 5.20 -5.74 -13.51
C THR A 168 4.80 -4.47 -12.76
N LEU A 169 3.92 -4.61 -11.78
CA LEU A 169 3.63 -3.51 -10.84
C LEU A 169 4.82 -3.27 -9.90
N PRO A 170 5.03 -2.02 -9.44
CA PRO A 170 6.10 -1.72 -8.50
C PRO A 170 5.87 -2.47 -7.17
N ALA A 171 6.97 -2.85 -6.53
CA ALA A 171 6.91 -3.51 -5.23
C ALA A 171 6.20 -2.61 -4.21
N PHE A 172 5.35 -3.20 -3.36
CA PHE A 172 4.53 -2.44 -2.40
C PHE A 172 3.59 -1.41 -3.05
N PHE A 173 3.14 -1.64 -4.29
CA PHE A 173 2.14 -0.84 -4.99
C PHE A 173 0.98 -0.36 -4.09
N THR A 174 0.39 -1.28 -3.32
CA THR A 174 -0.60 -1.00 -2.27
C THR A 174 -0.21 0.09 -1.30
N THR A 175 1.01 0.02 -0.76
CA THR A 175 1.53 0.99 0.22
C THR A 175 1.66 2.36 -0.42
N ILE A 176 2.24 2.39 -1.62
CA ILE A 176 2.41 3.60 -2.42
C ILE A 176 1.05 4.23 -2.73
N ARG A 177 0.09 3.42 -3.19
CA ARG A 177 -1.27 3.87 -3.52
C ARG A 177 -2.00 4.46 -2.31
N VAL A 178 -1.91 3.81 -1.13
CA VAL A 178 -2.51 4.31 0.11
C VAL A 178 -1.89 5.64 0.54
N PHE A 179 -0.59 5.82 0.39
CA PHE A 179 0.11 7.07 0.72
C PHE A 179 -0.48 8.26 -0.05
N PHE A 180 -0.56 8.16 -1.38
CA PHE A 180 -1.06 9.25 -2.23
C PHE A 180 -2.57 9.49 -2.05
N PHE A 181 -3.37 8.44 -1.89
CA PHE A 181 -4.81 8.57 -1.71
C PHE A 181 -5.16 9.37 -0.44
N LEU A 182 -4.42 9.14 0.65
CA LEU A 182 -4.62 9.87 1.91
C LEU A 182 -4.19 11.33 1.80
N LEU A 183 -3.04 11.63 1.20
CA LEU A 183 -2.57 13.01 1.05
C LEU A 183 -3.50 13.82 0.16
N LEU A 184 -3.91 13.27 -0.98
CA LEU A 184 -4.90 13.92 -1.84
C LEU A 184 -6.23 14.16 -1.09
N SER A 185 -6.66 13.24 -0.23
CA SER A 185 -7.87 13.43 0.59
C SER A 185 -7.73 14.51 1.68
N LEU A 186 -6.54 14.65 2.28
CA LEU A 186 -6.25 15.64 3.33
C LEU A 186 -6.20 17.06 2.77
N TYR A 187 -5.49 17.26 1.65
CA TYR A 187 -5.48 18.56 0.97
C TYR A 187 -6.86 18.92 0.44
N TRP A 188 -7.63 17.93 -0.05
CA TRP A 188 -9.03 18.14 -0.44
C TRP A 188 -9.92 18.61 0.72
N HIS A 189 -9.76 18.05 1.92
CA HIS A 189 -10.53 18.47 3.10
C HIS A 189 -10.14 19.85 3.63
N ASN A 190 -8.88 20.26 3.47
CA ASN A 190 -8.45 21.61 3.84
C ASN A 190 -8.97 22.67 2.86
N SER A 191 -9.00 22.40 1.55
CA SER A 191 -9.59 23.33 0.56
C SER A 191 -11.13 23.45 0.68
N LEU A 192 -11.82 22.42 1.17
CA LEU A 192 -13.29 22.45 1.39
C LEU A 192 -13.73 23.38 2.53
N LYS A 193 -12.84 23.75 3.46
CA LYS A 193 -13.14 24.77 4.48
C LYS A 193 -13.28 26.19 3.89
N ILE A 194 -12.93 26.38 2.61
CA ILE A 194 -12.98 27.67 1.89
C ILE A 194 -14.19 27.73 0.93
N GLY A 195 -15.21 26.89 1.14
CA GLY A 195 -16.56 27.12 0.57
C GLY A 195 -16.75 26.82 -0.92
N TYR A 196 -15.90 26.00 -1.53
CA TYR A 196 -16.09 25.58 -2.92
C TYR A 196 -16.78 24.21 -3.02
N LYS A 197 -18.01 24.19 -3.56
CA LYS A 197 -18.69 22.98 -4.04
C LYS A 197 -18.08 22.61 -5.40
N PHE A 198 -17.31 21.52 -5.47
CA PHE A 198 -16.92 20.95 -6.76
C PHE A 198 -17.12 19.44 -6.85
N TYR A 199 -17.61 19.07 -8.03
CA TYR A 199 -17.94 17.73 -8.49
C TYR A 199 -16.73 16.79 -8.43
N VAL A 200 -17.01 15.52 -8.11
CA VAL A 200 -16.10 14.39 -8.24
C VAL A 200 -15.60 14.36 -9.70
N SER A 201 -14.43 14.94 -9.96
CA SER A 201 -13.86 14.93 -11.30
C SER A 201 -13.21 13.57 -11.54
N ASN A 202 -13.58 12.97 -12.68
CA ASN A 202 -13.26 11.65 -13.19
C ASN A 202 -11.76 11.29 -13.35
N VAL A 203 -10.83 12.01 -12.73
CA VAL A 203 -9.39 11.83 -12.97
C VAL A 203 -8.88 10.49 -12.42
N PHE A 204 -9.45 9.98 -11.31
CA PHE A 204 -9.12 8.64 -10.81
C PHE A 204 -9.73 7.49 -11.63
N LEU A 205 -10.73 7.78 -12.49
CA LEU A 205 -11.27 6.79 -13.44
C LEU A 205 -10.43 6.72 -14.73
N CYS A 206 -9.72 7.78 -15.10
CA CYS A 206 -8.96 7.82 -16.36
C CYS A 206 -7.77 6.84 -16.39
N TYR A 207 -7.13 6.55 -15.26
CA TYR A 207 -6.00 5.60 -15.25
C TYR A 207 -6.41 4.14 -15.42
N ILE A 208 -7.71 3.81 -15.26
CA ILE A 208 -8.23 2.46 -15.54
C ILE A 208 -8.41 2.25 -17.05
N TYR A 209 -8.63 3.31 -17.83
CA TYR A 209 -8.78 3.19 -19.29
C TYR A 209 -7.44 3.08 -20.04
N ALA A 210 -6.31 3.44 -19.43
CA ALA A 210 -4.99 3.33 -20.04
C ALA A 210 -4.41 1.89 -20.02
N LEU A 211 -5.06 0.94 -19.33
CA LEU A 211 -4.67 -0.47 -19.27
C LEU A 211 -5.51 -1.38 -20.19
N LYS A 212 -6.31 -0.80 -21.09
CA LYS A 212 -6.92 -1.53 -22.22
C LYS A 212 -6.01 -1.45 -23.46
N ILE A 213 -4.89 -2.17 -23.44
CA ILE A 213 -4.20 -2.70 -24.62
C ILE A 213 -3.70 -4.10 -24.26
#